data_AF-A0AAV5TWB3-F1
#
_entry.id   AF-A0AAV5TWB3-F1
#
_cell.length_a   1.000
_cell.length_b   1.000
_cell.length_c   1.000
_cell.angle_alpha   90.00
_cell.angle_beta   90.00
_cell.angle_gamma   90.00
#
_symmetry.space_group_name_H-M   'P 1'
#
loop_
_entity.id
_entity.type
_entity.pdbx_description
1 polymer ?
#
loop_
_entity_poly.entity_id
_entity_poly.type
_entity_poly.pdbx_seq_one_letter_code
_entity_poly.pdbx_strand_id
1 'polypeptide(L)'
;MRNATYVGAAAADSVSLAAIAMLVQLIIEVKRGTRCTSPSTRRYQRLAVQSLILQGLIPTLVYVIPTYVMSGLQFAPTMFDLGAKFDRFATIFAPICWIIVTKHTFASSLTILYCSPSYRRKIFTFIIGSRSPV
;
A
#
# COMPACT_ATOMS: atom_id res chain seq x y z
N MET A 1 16.44 22.52 2.33
CA MET A 1 15.18 21.74 2.30
C MET A 1 14.68 21.41 0.88
N ARG A 2 15.04 22.16 -0.18
CA ARG A 2 14.65 21.87 -1.59
C ARG A 2 15.13 20.54 -2.18
N ASN A 3 16.26 19.99 -1.71
CA ASN A 3 16.83 18.76 -2.29
C ASN A 3 16.16 17.47 -1.78
N ALA A 4 15.46 17.50 -0.64
CA ALA A 4 14.89 16.29 -0.04
C ALA A 4 13.64 15.77 -0.80
N THR A 5 12.97 16.64 -1.57
CA THR A 5 11.65 16.37 -2.15
C THR A 5 11.70 15.84 -3.59
N TYR A 6 12.70 16.21 -4.39
CA TYR A 6 13.00 15.49 -5.64
C TYR A 6 13.39 14.03 -5.38
N VAL A 7 14.11 13.79 -4.27
CA VAL A 7 14.48 12.44 -3.84
C VAL A 7 13.23 11.65 -3.45
N GLY A 8 12.22 12.27 -2.84
CA GLY A 8 10.98 11.59 -2.44
C GLY A 8 10.16 11.03 -3.62
N ALA A 9 9.98 11.83 -4.69
CA ALA A 9 9.25 11.39 -5.88
C ALA A 9 10.04 10.33 -6.67
N ALA A 10 11.33 10.57 -6.94
CA ALA A 10 12.18 9.60 -7.62
C ALA A 10 12.36 8.29 -6.81
N ALA A 11 12.47 8.37 -5.49
CA ALA A 11 12.51 7.19 -4.63
C ALA A 11 11.17 6.43 -4.67
N ALA A 12 10.03 7.13 -4.63
CA ALA A 12 8.72 6.50 -4.75
C ALA A 12 8.55 5.77 -6.09
N ASP A 13 9.02 6.35 -7.20
CA ASP A 13 8.95 5.71 -8.51
C ASP A 13 9.85 4.46 -8.57
N SER A 14 11.08 4.54 -8.05
CA SER A 14 12.01 3.40 -8.04
C SER A 14 11.49 2.22 -7.19
N VAL A 15 10.93 2.51 -6.01
CA VAL A 15 10.33 1.51 -5.13
C VAL A 15 9.08 0.90 -5.77
N SER A 16 8.25 1.71 -6.43
CA SER A 16 7.05 1.23 -7.13
C SER A 16 7.42 0.29 -8.28
N LEU A 17 8.42 0.63 -9.09
CA LEU A 17 8.90 -0.22 -10.18
C LEU A 17 9.47 -1.55 -9.67
N ALA A 18 10.27 -1.52 -8.60
CA ALA A 18 10.81 -2.74 -7.99
C ALA A 18 9.70 -3.65 -7.43
N ALA A 19 8.71 -3.06 -6.75
CA ALA A 19 7.56 -3.80 -6.22
C ALA A 19 6.73 -4.44 -7.35
N ILE A 20 6.50 -3.71 -8.44
CA ILE A 20 5.79 -4.23 -9.62
C ILE A 20 6.58 -5.39 -10.25
N ALA A 21 7.89 -5.24 -10.43
CA ALA A 21 8.73 -6.30 -10.99
C ALA A 21 8.67 -7.59 -10.14
N MET A 22 8.77 -7.45 -8.82
CA MET A 22 8.67 -8.58 -7.89
C MET A 22 7.28 -9.24 -7.93
N LEU A 23 6.21 -8.45 -7.97
CA LEU A 23 4.83 -8.95 -8.12
C LEU A 23 4.65 -9.71 -9.43
N VAL A 24 5.19 -9.19 -10.54
CA VAL A 24 5.11 -9.84 -11.86
C VAL A 24 5.84 -11.18 -11.85
N GLN A 25 7.06 -11.23 -11.31
CA GLN A 25 7.81 -12.49 -11.19
C GLN A 25 7.02 -13.54 -10.39
N LEU A 26 6.46 -13.13 -9.25
CA LEU A 26 5.72 -14.03 -8.38
C LEU A 26 4.41 -14.52 -9.04
N ILE A 27 3.72 -13.67 -9.80
CA ILE A 27 2.55 -14.07 -10.59
C ILE A 27 2.93 -15.07 -11.68
N ILE A 28 4.04 -14.85 -12.38
CA ILE A 28 4.53 -15.77 -13.43
C ILE A 28 4.84 -17.13 -12.80
N GLU A 29 5.55 -17.14 -11.68
CA GLU A 29 5.97 -18.35 -10.97
C GLU A 29 4.77 -19.13 -10.43
N VAL A 30 3.80 -18.44 -9.83
CA VAL A 30 2.54 -19.06 -9.40
C VAL A 30 1.78 -19.62 -10.59
N LYS A 31 1.61 -18.85 -11.68
CA LYS A 31 0.86 -19.27 -12.87
C LYS A 31 1.50 -20.48 -13.55
N ARG A 32 2.84 -20.56 -13.52
CA ARG A 32 3.60 -21.73 -13.98
C ARG A 32 3.33 -22.95 -13.09
N GLY A 33 3.33 -22.77 -11.77
CA GLY A 33 3.00 -23.83 -10.81
C GLY A 33 1.54 -24.31 -10.85
N THR A 34 0.59 -23.41 -11.16
CA THR A 34 -0.86 -23.72 -11.17
C THR A 34 -1.25 -24.66 -12.31
N ARG A 35 -0.52 -24.65 -13.43
CA ARG A 35 -0.85 -25.47 -14.61
C ARG A 35 -0.74 -26.97 -14.36
N CYS A 36 0.04 -27.38 -13.37
CA CYS A 36 0.31 -28.78 -13.04
C CYS A 36 -0.34 -29.23 -11.72
N THR A 37 -1.21 -28.43 -11.08
CA THR A 37 -1.72 -28.72 -9.73
C THR A 37 -3.20 -29.12 -9.69
N SER A 38 -3.54 -29.90 -8.66
CA SER A 38 -4.90 -30.35 -8.37
C SER A 38 -5.87 -29.18 -8.08
N PRO A 39 -7.20 -29.38 -8.28
CA PRO A 39 -8.20 -28.32 -8.11
C PRO A 39 -8.26 -27.72 -6.69
N SER A 40 -7.92 -28.50 -5.65
CA SER A 40 -7.83 -27.99 -4.27
C SER A 40 -6.66 -27.02 -4.12
N THR A 41 -5.46 -27.37 -4.61
CA THR A 41 -4.26 -26.55 -4.54
C THR A 41 -4.39 -25.25 -5.36
N ARG A 42 -5.12 -25.30 -6.48
CA ARG A 42 -5.42 -24.12 -7.31
C ARG A 42 -6.20 -23.04 -6.55
N ARG A 43 -7.13 -23.42 -5.67
CA ARG A 43 -7.89 -22.47 -4.84
C ARG A 43 -7.00 -21.76 -3.84
N TYR A 44 -6.07 -22.49 -3.21
CA TYR A 44 -5.08 -21.91 -2.29
C TYR A 44 -4.12 -20.96 -2.99
N GLN A 45 -3.61 -21.34 -4.17
CA GLN A 45 -2.73 -20.47 -4.96
C GLN A 45 -3.44 -19.19 -5.40
N ARG A 46 -4.71 -19.25 -5.82
CA ARG A 46 -5.48 -18.05 -6.17
C ARG A 46 -5.65 -17.10 -4.98
N LEU A 47 -5.93 -17.64 -3.79
CA LEU A 47 -6.03 -16.86 -2.55
C LEU A 47 -4.68 -16.24 -2.16
N ALA A 48 -3.57 -16.98 -2.34
CA ALA A 48 -2.22 -16.46 -2.09
C ALA A 48 -1.87 -15.31 -3.04
N VAL A 49 -2.19 -15.42 -4.33
CA VAL A 49 -1.97 -14.33 -5.30
C VAL A 49 -2.81 -13.11 -4.95
N GLN A 50 -4.09 -13.29 -4.61
CA GLN A 50 -4.95 -12.16 -4.21
C GLN A 50 -4.44 -11.48 -2.93
N SER A 51 -4.00 -12.27 -1.95
CA SER A 51 -3.35 -11.80 -0.72
C SER A 51 -2.09 -10.99 -1.02
N LEU A 52 -1.26 -11.47 -1.94
CA LEU A 52 -0.03 -10.81 -2.35
C LEU A 52 -0.28 -9.49 -3.08
N ILE A 53 -1.28 -9.46 -3.98
CA ILE A 53 -1.70 -8.23 -4.65
C ILE A 53 -2.17 -7.19 -3.62
N LEU A 54 -2.97 -7.60 -2.63
CA LEU A 54 -3.42 -6.69 -1.56
C LEU A 54 -2.26 -6.17 -0.72
N GLN A 55 -1.30 -7.03 -0.36
CA GLN A 55 -0.09 -6.66 0.38
C GLN A 55 0.81 -5.69 -0.38
N GLY A 56 0.88 -5.78 -1.71
CA GLY A 56 1.60 -4.79 -2.51
C GLY A 56 0.79 -3.50 -2.69
N LEU A 57 -0.50 -3.62 -3.01
CA LEU A 57 -1.33 -2.49 -3.42
C LEU A 57 -1.62 -1.53 -2.27
N ILE A 58 -2.07 -2.03 -1.11
CA ILE A 58 -2.53 -1.18 -0.01
C ILE A 58 -1.40 -0.30 0.55
N PRO A 59 -0.21 -0.83 0.90
CA PRO A 59 0.87 -0.03 1.43
C PRO A 59 1.43 0.94 0.39
N THR A 60 1.47 0.52 -0.87
CA THR A 60 1.91 1.37 -1.98
C THR A 60 0.94 2.54 -2.17
N LEU A 61 -0.38 2.33 -2.14
CA LEU A 61 -1.35 3.43 -2.24
C LEU A 61 -1.25 4.41 -1.04
N VAL A 62 -1.09 3.88 0.17
CA VAL A 62 -0.93 4.68 1.39
C VAL A 62 0.38 5.48 1.40
N TYR A 63 1.39 5.05 0.65
CA TYR A 63 2.65 5.75 0.50
C TYR A 63 2.66 6.72 -0.69
N VAL A 64 2.27 6.25 -1.87
CA VAL A 64 2.36 6.98 -3.15
C VAL A 64 1.41 8.18 -3.16
N ILE A 65 0.12 8.00 -2.85
CA ILE A 65 -0.88 9.08 -2.93
C ILE A 65 -0.47 10.31 -2.09
N PRO A 66 -0.20 10.19 -0.78
CA PRO A 66 0.18 11.36 0.02
C PRO A 66 1.55 11.92 -0.37
N THR A 67 2.48 11.10 -0.90
CA THR A 67 3.77 11.60 -1.40
C THR A 67 3.60 12.45 -2.66
N TYR A 68 2.72 12.06 -3.59
CA TYR A 68 2.38 12.86 -4.76
C TYR A 68 1.64 14.15 -4.39
N VAL A 69 0.66 14.08 -3.47
CA VAL A 69 -0.06 15.27 -2.97
C VAL A 69 0.90 16.25 -2.29
N MET A 70 1.80 15.75 -1.44
CA MET A 70 2.81 16.57 -0.77
C MET A 70 3.78 17.22 -1.76
N SER A 71 4.20 16.48 -2.78
CA SER A 71 5.06 17.02 -3.86
C SER A 71 4.35 18.13 -4.63
N GLY A 72 3.06 17.92 -4.98
CA GLY A 72 2.23 18.93 -5.65
C GLY A 72 2.03 20.19 -4.80
N LEU A 73 1.75 20.04 -3.51
CA LEU A 73 1.57 21.17 -2.58
C LEU A 73 2.83 22.03 -2.44
N GLN A 74 4.02 21.43 -2.54
CA GLN A 74 5.29 22.15 -2.44
C GLN A 74 5.77 22.70 -3.79
N PHE A 75 5.40 22.06 -4.90
CA PHE A 75 5.80 22.49 -6.24
C PHE A 75 4.89 23.58 -6.82
N ALA A 76 3.59 23.51 -6.57
CA ALA A 76 2.62 24.49 -7.03
C ALA A 76 3.01 25.96 -6.72
N PRO A 77 3.37 26.34 -5.48
CA PRO A 77 3.73 27.72 -5.15
C PRO A 77 5.10 28.15 -5.70
N THR A 78 5.91 27.21 -6.19
CA THR A 78 7.19 27.52 -6.86
C THR A 78 7.05 27.81 -8.35
N MET A 79 6.00 27.29 -8.99
CA MET A 79 5.76 27.46 -10.43
C MET A 79 4.65 28.47 -10.74
N PHE A 80 3.72 28.66 -9.80
CA PHE A 80 2.58 29.57 -9.97
C PHE A 80 2.47 30.48 -8.74
N ASP A 81 2.00 31.70 -8.93
CA ASP A 81 1.73 32.63 -7.82
C ASP A 81 0.32 32.36 -7.26
N LEU A 82 0.19 31.32 -6.44
CA LEU A 82 -1.11 30.89 -5.86
C LEU A 82 -1.58 31.76 -4.67
N GLY A 83 -0.79 32.75 -4.26
CA GLY A 83 -1.10 33.67 -3.18
C GLY A 83 -1.06 33.06 -1.77
N ALA A 84 -1.13 33.92 -0.75
CA ALA A 84 -0.89 33.56 0.65
C ALA A 84 -1.91 32.56 1.25
N LYS A 85 -3.12 32.46 0.69
CA LYS A 85 -4.13 31.49 1.17
C LYS A 85 -3.72 30.05 0.85
N PHE A 86 -3.15 29.82 -0.33
CA PHE A 86 -2.68 28.50 -0.74
C PHE A 86 -1.46 28.08 0.07
N ASP A 87 -0.53 29.01 0.33
CA ASP A 87 0.68 28.73 1.09
C ASP A 87 0.37 28.33 2.54
N ARG A 88 -0.62 29.00 3.16
CA ARG A 88 -1.13 28.64 4.48
C ARG A 88 -1.81 27.27 4.49
N PHE A 89 -2.55 26.95 3.44
CA PHE A 89 -3.16 25.62 3.27
C PHE A 89 -2.09 24.54 3.12
N ALA A 90 -1.10 24.74 2.25
CA ALA A 90 0.01 23.80 2.05
C ALA A 90 0.80 23.55 3.33
N THR A 91 1.03 24.59 4.15
CA THR A 91 1.74 24.49 5.43
C THR A 91 0.98 23.62 6.45
N ILE A 92 -0.35 23.62 6.43
CA ILE A 92 -1.18 22.77 7.32
C ILE A 92 -1.31 21.36 6.77
N PHE A 93 -1.46 21.21 5.45
CA PHE A 93 -1.77 19.93 4.82
C PHE A 93 -0.53 19.04 4.65
N ALA A 94 0.65 19.62 4.39
CA ALA A 94 1.91 18.89 4.26
C ALA A 94 2.27 18.00 5.46
N PRO A 95 2.21 18.47 6.73
CA PRO A 95 2.51 17.61 7.88
C PRO A 95 1.47 16.50 8.08
N ILE A 96 0.20 16.71 7.69
CA ILE A 96 -0.84 15.67 7.73
C ILE A 96 -0.48 14.55 6.74
N CYS A 97 -0.11 14.90 5.50
CA CYS A 97 0.36 13.94 4.51
C CYS A 97 1.60 13.20 5.00
N TRP A 98 2.56 13.88 5.64
CA TRP A 98 3.74 13.24 6.22
C TRP A 98 3.38 12.21 7.29
N ILE A 99 2.45 12.53 8.20
CA ILE A 99 1.99 11.58 9.21
C ILE A 99 1.39 10.33 8.55
N ILE A 100 0.57 10.50 7.50
CA ILE A 100 0.01 9.36 6.76
C ILE A 100 1.13 8.51 6.13
N VAL A 101 2.12 9.15 5.50
CA VAL A 101 3.29 8.46 4.96
C VAL A 101 4.00 7.66 6.05
N THR A 102 4.22 8.21 7.25
CA THR A 102 4.88 7.44 8.33
C THR A 102 4.10 6.20 8.78
N LYS A 103 2.78 6.15 8.53
CA LYS A 103 1.93 4.98 8.84
C LYS A 103 1.90 3.93 7.74
N HIS A 104 2.59 4.11 6.61
CA HIS A 104 2.64 3.11 5.53
C HIS A 104 3.18 1.75 6.01
N THR A 105 4.16 1.74 6.91
CA THR A 105 4.72 0.50 7.51
C THR A 105 3.69 -0.22 8.38
N PHE A 106 2.90 0.54 9.15
CA PHE A 106 1.81 0.00 9.95
C PHE A 106 0.70 -0.59 9.05
N ALA A 107 0.34 0.11 7.98
CA ALA A 107 -0.60 -0.40 6.98
C ALA A 107 -0.07 -1.67 6.29
N SER A 108 1.24 -1.75 6.02
CA SER A 108 1.91 -2.94 5.51
C SER A 108 1.75 -4.14 6.47
N SER A 109 2.11 -3.96 7.73
CA SER A 109 1.97 -5.00 8.76
C SER A 109 0.52 -5.46 8.93
N LEU A 110 -0.44 -4.52 8.98
CA LEU A 110 -1.86 -4.85 9.04
C LEU A 110 -2.33 -5.63 7.80
N THR A 111 -1.86 -5.25 6.62
CA THR A 111 -2.25 -5.92 5.38
C THR A 111 -1.72 -7.35 5.34
N ILE A 112 -0.47 -7.58 5.75
CA ILE A 112 0.10 -8.93 5.91
C ILE A 112 -0.73 -9.75 6.90
N LEU A 113 -1.09 -9.15 8.04
CA LEU A 113 -1.88 -9.81 9.08
C LEU A 113 -3.28 -10.18 8.54
N TYR A 114 -4.00 -9.25 7.92
CA TYR A 114 -5.31 -9.49 7.30
C TYR A 114 -5.28 -10.50 6.16
N CYS A 115 -4.16 -10.56 5.43
CA CYS A 115 -3.98 -11.48 4.34
C CYS A 115 -3.50 -12.87 4.78
N SER A 116 -3.10 -13.04 6.04
CA SER A 116 -2.69 -14.31 6.61
C SER A 116 -3.90 -15.24 6.86
N PRO A 117 -3.92 -16.47 6.32
CA PRO A 117 -5.03 -17.40 6.48
C PRO A 117 -5.28 -17.80 7.94
N SER A 118 -4.24 -17.87 8.77
CA SER A 118 -4.37 -18.14 10.21
C SER A 118 -5.08 -17.03 10.96
N TYR A 119 -4.83 -15.76 10.57
CA TYR A 119 -5.48 -14.61 11.18
C TYR A 119 -6.94 -14.48 10.73
N ARG A 120 -7.23 -14.70 9.44
CA ARG A 120 -8.61 -14.77 8.93
C ARG A 120 -9.43 -15.83 9.64
N ARG A 121 -8.85 -17.02 9.86
CA ARG A 121 -9.51 -18.08 10.64
C ARG A 121 -9.78 -17.64 12.07
N LYS A 122 -8.78 -17.07 12.78
CA LYS A 122 -8.96 -16.57 14.15
C LYS A 122 -10.03 -15.48 14.26
N ILE A 123 -10.04 -14.49 13.36
CA ILE A 123 -11.09 -13.46 13.32
C ILE A 123 -12.46 -14.08 13.04
N PHE A 124 -12.55 -14.98 12.07
CA PHE A 124 -13.82 -15.63 11.72
C PHE A 124 -14.34 -16.48 12.88
N THR A 125 -13.46 -17.21 13.57
CA THR A 125 -13.79 -17.94 14.80
C THR A 125 -14.14 -17.01 15.96
N PHE A 126 -13.52 -15.85 16.09
CA PHE A 126 -13.88 -14.87 17.11
C PHE A 126 -15.26 -14.25 16.83
N ILE A 127 -15.52 -13.85 15.59
CA ILE A 127 -16.80 -13.28 15.15
C ILE A 127 -17.93 -14.31 15.25
N ILE A 128 -17.70 -15.56 14.82
CA ILE A 128 -18.71 -16.63 14.91
C ILE A 128 -18.85 -17.16 16.35
N GLY A 129 -17.75 -17.29 17.09
CA GLY A 129 -17.75 -17.67 18.50
C GLY A 129 -18.44 -16.64 19.39
N SER A 130 -18.35 -15.35 19.02
CA SER A 130 -19.10 -14.27 19.67
C SER A 130 -20.59 -14.26 19.32
N ARG A 131 -21.04 -15.10 18.37
CA ARG A 131 -22.45 -15.28 17.98
C ARG A 131 -23.14 -16.44 18.70
N SER A 132 -22.56 -16.98 19.77
CA SER A 132 -23.25 -17.90 20.68
C SER A 132 -23.83 -17.14 21.88
N PRO A 133 -25.10 -16.69 21.85
CA PRO A 133 -25.88 -16.59 23.07
C PRO A 133 -26.32 -18.00 23.49
N VAL A 134 -26.39 -18.16 24.81
CA VAL A 134 -27.07 -19.20 25.60
C VAL A 134 -28.21 -19.91 24.88
#